data_AF-A0A948X474-F1
#
_entry.id   AF-A0A948X474-F1
#
_cell.length_a   1.000
_cell.length_b   1.000
_cell.length_c   1.000
_cell.angle_alpha   90.00
_cell.angle_beta   90.00
_cell.angle_gamma   90.00
#
_symmetry.space_group_name_H-M   'P 1'
#
loop_
_entity.id
_entity.type
_entity.pdbx_description
1 polymer ?
#
loop_
_entity_poly.entity_id
_entity_poly.type
_entity_poly.pdbx_seq_one_letter_code
_entity_poly.pdbx_strand_id
1 'polypeptide(L)' 'MKKFYYILSAMLLPLAVMAQSISIDKTNFPDAKFRQFVLDRIDKDDDNLLSQEEIDATASLEIQYKGISDLKGIEFFT' A
#
# COMPACT_ATOMS: atom_id res chain seq x y z
N MET A 1 16.42 -22.71 0.86
CA MET A 1 17.13 -21.61 1.57
C MET A 1 17.12 -20.39 0.66
N LYS A 2 16.24 -19.42 0.92
CA LYS A 2 16.26 -18.09 0.28
C LYS A 2 16.57 -17.09 1.40
N LYS A 3 17.85 -16.95 1.73
CA LYS A 3 18.36 -15.90 2.62
C LYS A 3 19.06 -14.87 1.73
N PHE A 4 19.02 -13.60 2.13
CA PHE A 4 19.79 -12.46 1.60
C PHE A 4 19.17 -11.62 0.48
N TYR A 5 18.13 -10.84 0.80
CA TYR A 5 17.96 -9.47 0.31
C TYR A 5 17.30 -8.61 1.42
N TYR A 6 18.07 -8.31 2.47
CA TYR A 6 17.70 -7.39 3.56
C TYR A 6 18.75 -6.26 3.67
N ILE A 7 19.33 -5.83 2.53
CA ILE A 7 20.40 -4.82 2.49
C ILE A 7 20.42 -4.04 1.17
N LEU A 8 19.25 -3.57 0.66
CA LEU A 8 19.18 -2.47 -0.33
C LEU A 8 17.77 -1.87 -0.53
N SER A 9 17.04 -1.50 0.53
CA SER A 9 15.93 -0.53 0.40
C SER A 9 16.34 0.78 1.07
N ALA A 10 17.36 1.40 0.49
CA ALA A 10 17.65 2.81 0.67
C ALA A 10 17.26 3.47 -0.66
N MET A 11 15.95 3.57 -0.89
CA MET A 11 15.43 4.49 -1.90
C MET A 11 15.29 5.85 -1.21
N LEU A 12 15.95 6.82 -1.83
CA LEU A 12 16.07 8.20 -1.41
C LEU A 12 14.70 8.84 -1.21
N LEU A 13 14.25 9.04 0.03
CA LEU A 13 13.12 9.94 0.31
C LEU A 13 13.50 11.32 -0.26
N PRO A 14 12.74 11.89 -1.21
CA PRO A 14 12.78 13.33 -1.39
C PRO A 14 12.33 13.93 -0.05
N LEU A 15 13.18 14.72 0.60
CA LEU A 15 12.88 15.48 1.83
C LEU A 15 11.65 16.43 1.71
N ALA A 16 10.88 16.35 0.63
CA ALA A 16 9.87 17.32 0.23
C ALA A 16 8.42 16.81 0.27
N VAL A 17 8.15 15.53 0.49
CA VAL A 17 6.75 15.03 0.60
C VAL A 17 6.51 14.47 1.99
N MET A 18 6.39 15.37 2.96
CA MET A 18 5.68 15.11 4.21
C MET A 18 4.16 15.20 3.96
N ALA A 19 3.66 14.64 2.85
CA ALA A 19 2.26 14.24 2.81
C ALA A 19 2.14 13.05 3.77
N GLN A 20 1.10 13.03 4.60
CA GLN A 20 0.91 11.99 5.60
C GLN A 20 0.68 10.65 4.89
N SER A 21 1.74 9.87 4.67
CA SER A 21 1.63 8.54 4.09
C SER A 21 1.11 7.55 5.13
N ILE A 22 0.29 6.60 4.68
CA ILE A 22 -0.43 5.67 5.53
C ILE A 22 0.21 4.30 5.43
N SER A 23 0.66 3.72 6.54
CA SER A 23 1.25 2.38 6.56
C SER A 23 0.28 1.32 5.99
N ILE A 24 0.73 0.51 5.03
CA ILE A 24 -0.04 -0.61 4.45
C ILE A 24 0.12 -1.85 5.33
N ASP A 25 -0.42 -1.78 6.55
CA ASP A 25 -0.29 -2.82 7.57
C ASP A 25 -1.65 -3.30 8.10
N LYS A 26 -1.63 -4.19 9.09
CA LYS A 26 -2.84 -4.76 9.69
C LYS A 26 -3.67 -3.73 10.48
N THR A 27 -3.09 -2.62 10.90
CA THR A 27 -3.77 -1.56 11.65
C THR A 27 -4.71 -0.78 10.72
N ASN A 28 -4.21 -0.43 9.54
CA ASN A 28 -4.93 0.39 8.57
C ASN A 28 -5.72 -0.47 7.55
N PHE A 29 -5.20 -1.64 7.21
CA PHE A 29 -5.80 -2.61 6.28
C PHE A 29 -5.86 -4.00 6.93
N PRO A 30 -6.82 -4.27 7.84
CA PRO A 30 -6.85 -5.51 8.62
C PRO A 30 -7.05 -6.77 7.77
N ASP A 31 -7.86 -6.71 6.71
CA ASP A 31 -8.06 -7.84 5.79
C ASP A 31 -6.79 -8.12 4.99
N ALA A 32 -6.26 -9.34 5.10
CA ALA A 32 -5.01 -9.70 4.46
C ALA A 32 -5.08 -9.67 2.93
N LYS A 33 -6.23 -9.96 2.33
CA LYS A 33 -6.39 -9.94 0.88
C LYS A 33 -6.56 -8.52 0.36
N PHE A 34 -7.25 -7.66 1.11
CA PHE A 34 -7.33 -6.26 0.75
C PHE A 34 -5.97 -5.58 0.86
N ARG A 35 -5.27 -5.78 1.99
CA ARG A 35 -3.91 -5.28 2.18
C ARG A 35 -2.96 -5.76 1.08
N GLN A 36 -3.00 -7.05 0.73
CA GLN A 36 -2.16 -7.57 -0.36
C GLN A 36 -2.53 -6.96 -1.71
N PHE A 37 -3.83 -6.69 -1.96
CA PHE A 37 -4.23 -5.98 -3.17
C PHE A 37 -3.62 -4.57 -3.24
N VAL A 38 -3.61 -3.84 -2.11
CA VAL A 38 -3.00 -2.51 -2.04
C VAL A 38 -1.49 -2.60 -2.31
N LEU A 39 -0.78 -3.53 -1.66
CA LEU A 39 0.65 -3.78 -1.91
C LEU A 39 0.95 -4.17 -3.36
N ASP A 40 0.14 -5.05 -3.97
CA ASP A 40 0.43 -5.56 -5.31
C ASP A 40 0.06 -4.59 -6.44
N ARG A 41 -0.92 -3.71 -6.20
CA ARG A 41 -1.57 -2.93 -7.27
C ARG A 41 -1.44 -1.43 -7.11
N ILE A 42 -1.30 -0.94 -5.89
CA ILE A 42 -1.36 0.49 -5.56
C ILE A 42 0.00 0.99 -5.11
N ASP A 43 0.66 0.30 -4.19
CA ASP A 43 2.05 0.55 -3.77
C ASP A 43 2.98 0.39 -4.98
N LYS A 44 3.43 1.49 -5.59
CA LYS A 44 4.20 1.49 -6.84
C LYS A 44 5.69 1.62 -6.63
N ASP A 45 6.10 2.17 -5.50
CA ASP A 45 7.50 2.32 -5.14
C ASP A 45 7.99 1.26 -4.14
N ASP A 46 7.12 0.30 -3.77
CA ASP A 46 7.39 -0.86 -2.92
C ASP A 46 7.89 -0.45 -1.51
N ASP A 47 7.45 0.71 -1.02
CA ASP A 47 7.87 1.24 0.28
C ASP A 47 6.96 0.81 1.45
N ASN A 48 5.84 0.13 1.14
CA ASN A 48 4.78 -0.29 2.06
C ASN A 48 4.01 0.86 2.74
N LEU A 49 4.01 2.04 2.13
CA LEU A 49 3.23 3.20 2.51
C LEU A 49 2.24 3.53 1.38
N LEU A 50 1.06 3.98 1.73
CA LEU A 50 0.09 4.52 0.78
C LEU A 50 0.26 6.05 0.76
N SER A 51 0.81 6.55 -0.34
CA SER A 51 1.05 7.97 -0.60
C SER A 51 -0.15 8.64 -1.28
N GLN A 52 -0.19 9.99 -1.26
CA GLN A 52 -1.23 10.73 -1.97
C GLN A 52 -1.10 10.53 -3.48
N GLU A 53 0.12 10.44 -4.00
CA GLU A 53 0.41 10.20 -5.40
C GLU A 53 -0.18 8.87 -5.90
N GLU A 54 -0.12 7.82 -5.08
CA GLU A 54 -0.71 6.51 -5.40
C GLU A 54 -2.23 6.51 -5.29
N ILE A 55 -2.80 7.24 -4.32
CA ILE A 55 -4.24 7.46 -4.21
C ILE A 55 -4.75 8.18 -5.46
N ASP A 56 -4.12 9.30 -5.84
CA ASP A 56 -4.49 10.11 -7.01
C ASP A 56 -4.37 9.32 -8.33
N ALA A 57 -3.41 8.39 -8.40
CA ALA A 57 -3.25 7.49 -9.54
C ALA A 57 -4.30 6.35 -9.59
N THR A 58 -5.03 6.12 -8.49
CA THR A 58 -6.01 5.03 -8.37
C THR A 58 -7.39 5.45 -8.87
N ALA A 59 -7.68 5.17 -10.15
CA ALA A 59 -8.98 5.51 -10.73
C ALA A 59 -10.12 4.56 -10.33
N SER A 60 -9.82 3.29 -10.01
CA SER A 60 -10.82 2.30 -9.59
C SER A 60 -10.20 1.12 -8.83
N LEU A 61 -10.97 0.53 -7.91
CA LEU A 61 -10.58 -0.65 -7.13
C LEU A 61 -11.37 -1.88 -7.58
N GLU A 62 -10.77 -2.72 -8.43
CA GLU A 62 -11.39 -3.98 -8.87
C GLU A 62 -11.15 -5.12 -7.86
N ILE A 63 -11.95 -5.11 -6.79
CA ILE A 63 -11.80 -6.02 -5.64
C ILE A 63 -12.91 -7.08 -5.51
N GLN A 64 -13.87 -7.08 -6.43
CA GLN A 64 -14.96 -8.06 -6.48
C GLN A 64 -14.46 -9.51 -6.59
N TYR A 65 -15.17 -10.43 -5.93
CA TYR A 65 -14.90 -11.88 -5.94
C TYR A 65 -13.49 -12.31 -5.44
N LYS A 66 -12.72 -11.42 -4.82
CA LYS A 66 -11.43 -11.76 -4.19
C LYS A 66 -11.58 -12.39 -2.80
N GLY A 67 -12.81 -12.45 -2.28
CA GLY A 67 -13.11 -12.93 -0.93
C GLY A 67 -12.46 -12.05 0.14
N ILE A 68 -12.46 -10.73 -0.09
CA ILE A 68 -12.19 -9.71 0.90
C ILE A 68 -13.42 -9.60 1.80
N SER A 69 -13.19 -9.65 3.10
CA SER A 69 -14.23 -9.69 4.14
C SER A 69 -14.38 -8.38 4.90
N ASP A 70 -13.33 -7.55 4.91
CA ASP A 70 -13.30 -6.24 5.54
C ASP A 70 -12.62 -5.22 4.60
N LEU A 71 -13.29 -4.09 4.37
CA LEU A 71 -12.85 -3.01 3.49
C LEU A 71 -12.25 -1.83 4.27
N LYS A 72 -12.01 -1.96 5.58
CA LYS A 72 -11.31 -0.94 6.33
C LYS A 72 -9.98 -0.58 5.66
N GLY A 73 -9.74 0.72 5.52
CA GLY A 73 -8.66 1.32 4.74
C GLY A 73 -9.12 1.83 3.37
N ILE A 74 -10.33 1.51 2.92
CA ILE A 74 -10.90 2.08 1.68
C ILE A 74 -11.18 3.58 1.83
N GLU A 75 -11.39 4.06 3.05
CA GLU A 75 -11.61 5.47 3.37
C GLU A 75 -10.41 6.38 3.04
N PHE A 76 -9.24 5.80 2.76
CA PHE A 76 -8.06 6.55 2.35
C PHE A 76 -8.04 6.88 0.85
N PHE A 77 -8.91 6.26 0.04
CA PHE A 77 -9.00 6.51 -1.40
C PHE A 77 -10.08 7.57 -1.69
N THR A 78 -9.78 8.84 -1.41
CA THR A 78 -10.70 9.99 -1.61
C THR A 78 -10.21 10.98 -2.64
#